data_AF-A0A929IRD7-F1
#
_entry.id   AF-A0A929IRD7-F1
#
_cell.length_a   1.000
_cell.length_b   1.000
_cell.length_c   1.000
_cell.angle_alpha   90.00
_cell.angle_beta   90.00
_cell.angle_gamma   90.00
#
_symmetry.space_group_name_H-M   'P 1'
#
loop_
_entity.id
_entity.type
_entity.pdbx_description
1 polymer ?
#
loop_
_entity_poly.entity_id
_entity_poly.type
_entity_poly.pdbx_seq_one_letter_code
_entity_poly.pdbx_strand_id
1 'polypeptide(L)'
;LKTGSWKHWARVWDVDYDYLLGRFADQKLMESAGIPVSRWIDGVLEDKANMDQPDNVRAMVFDGHAPNSQTRLAEMKVAMEKLDLMVVIDPYPTVSAVLHDRTDGVYLLPAATQFETYGSVTASNRSLQWREKVFEPKFDSKTDHEILYLLAQKLGFADEMFKNIKVENNEPSIEDTTREFNSGMWTIGYTGQSPERLKLHMENQHTFDKTTLQAIGGPADGEYYGLPWPCWGTPEMKHPGTPILYDTSKSVAEGGLNFRARFGVERDGDNLLAEGSYSVGSEIEDGYPEFNMGVLKKLGWEGDLTAEEQASIDKVAGDKTNWKTDLSGGIQRVAIKHGCAPFGNAKARAVVWTFPDPVPLHREPLYTPRRDLVADYPTYEDRKKYRLPTMYKTIQDQDFSQSHPIILTSGRLVEYEGGGDESRSNPWLAELQQDMFCEINTIDANNLGIREGDDIWVHSPEDTKVKVKAMITERVGQGVAFMPFHFGGHFQGEDFSHKYPDGTVPYVVGESSNTCGTYGYDVVTHMQESKVTLCNIEKA
;
A
#
# COMPACT_ATOMS: atom_id res chain seq x y z
N LEU A 1 -8.34 2.23 13.63
CA LEU A 1 -7.76 3.42 14.33
C LEU A 1 -8.23 3.39 15.79
N LYS A 2 -7.60 4.10 16.74
CA LYS A 2 -8.14 4.22 18.11
C LYS A 2 -8.91 5.54 18.28
N THR A 3 -9.71 5.68 19.33
CA THR A 3 -10.50 6.89 19.61
C THR A 3 -9.68 8.17 19.47
N GLY A 4 -8.46 8.21 20.01
CA GLY A 4 -7.58 9.38 19.92
C GLY A 4 -7.20 9.75 18.48
N SER A 5 -6.96 8.75 17.63
CA SER A 5 -6.67 8.97 16.20
C SER A 5 -7.90 9.47 15.44
N TRP A 6 -9.08 8.93 15.73
CA TRP A 6 -10.32 9.41 15.13
C TRP A 6 -10.64 10.85 15.55
N LYS A 7 -10.46 11.19 16.84
CA LYS A 7 -10.61 12.56 17.32
C LYS A 7 -9.60 13.52 16.70
N HIS A 8 -8.40 13.04 16.39
CA HIS A 8 -7.40 13.83 15.65
C HIS A 8 -7.92 14.19 14.27
N TRP A 9 -8.32 13.21 13.47
CA TRP A 9 -8.82 13.46 12.12
C TRP A 9 -10.15 14.23 12.12
N ALA A 10 -11.03 14.00 13.10
CA ALA A 10 -12.23 14.82 13.32
C ALA A 10 -11.89 16.32 13.45
N ARG A 11 -10.82 16.66 14.20
CA ARG A 11 -10.35 18.05 14.30
C ARG A 11 -9.73 18.57 13.00
N VAL A 12 -9.00 17.73 12.27
CA VAL A 12 -8.39 18.09 10.98
C VAL A 12 -9.48 18.43 9.95
N TRP A 13 -10.49 17.58 9.83
CA TRP A 13 -11.60 17.77 8.89
C TRP A 13 -12.65 18.78 9.37
N ASP A 14 -12.56 19.23 10.62
CA ASP A 14 -13.61 20.02 11.29
C ASP A 14 -14.98 19.32 11.22
N VAL A 15 -14.97 18.01 11.47
CA VAL A 15 -16.15 17.14 11.51
C VAL A 15 -16.32 16.61 12.92
N ASP A 16 -17.55 16.57 13.42
CA ASP A 16 -17.83 16.07 14.75
C ASP A 16 -17.50 14.57 14.90
N TYR A 17 -16.89 14.19 16.02
CA TYR A 17 -16.50 12.80 16.26
C TYR A 17 -17.73 11.87 16.36
N ASP A 18 -18.83 12.34 16.96
CA ASP A 18 -20.04 11.54 17.12
C ASP A 18 -20.76 11.38 15.77
N TYR A 19 -20.66 12.36 14.88
CA TYR A 19 -21.08 12.20 13.48
C TYR A 19 -20.31 11.05 12.79
N LEU A 20 -18.97 11.02 12.90
CA LEU A 20 -18.16 9.95 12.33
C LEU A 20 -18.50 8.59 12.95
N LEU A 21 -18.63 8.54 14.28
CA LEU A 21 -19.00 7.32 15.01
C LEU A 21 -20.37 6.80 14.57
N GLY A 22 -21.33 7.69 14.33
CA GLY A 22 -22.67 7.34 13.83
C GLY A 22 -22.70 6.71 12.44
N ARG A 23 -21.57 6.70 11.70
CA ARG A 23 -21.42 5.99 10.41
C ARG A 23 -20.99 4.53 10.57
N PHE A 24 -20.72 4.08 11.80
CA PHE A 24 -20.37 2.70 12.12
C PHE A 24 -21.45 2.07 12.99
N ALA A 25 -21.58 0.74 12.93
CA ALA A 25 -22.54 0.01 13.76
C ALA A 25 -22.23 0.15 15.26
N ASP A 26 -20.95 0.21 15.62
CA ASP A 26 -20.50 0.53 16.97
C ASP A 26 -19.03 1.04 16.98
N GLN A 27 -18.59 1.54 18.14
CA GLN A 27 -17.22 2.02 18.34
C GLN A 27 -16.17 0.90 18.17
N LYS A 28 -16.49 -0.35 18.55
CA LYS A 28 -15.54 -1.47 18.46
C LYS A 28 -15.21 -1.76 17.00
N LEU A 29 -16.21 -1.80 16.12
CA LEU A 29 -16.04 -2.03 14.68
C LEU A 29 -15.32 -0.87 13.99
N MET A 30 -15.61 0.37 14.40
CA MET A 30 -14.88 1.58 13.96
C MET A 30 -13.38 1.52 14.34
N GLU A 31 -13.05 0.90 15.48
CA GLU A 31 -11.68 0.87 16.00
C GLU A 31 -10.89 -0.38 15.62
N SER A 32 -11.57 -1.48 15.32
CA SER A 32 -10.97 -2.76 14.92
C SER A 32 -10.41 -2.71 13.49
N ALA A 33 -9.27 -3.37 13.29
CA ALA A 33 -8.70 -3.55 11.96
C ALA A 33 -9.72 -4.22 11.01
N GLY A 34 -9.83 -3.71 9.78
CA GLY A 34 -10.70 -4.26 8.73
C GLY A 34 -10.14 -5.54 8.11
N ILE A 35 -10.94 -6.16 7.25
CA ILE A 35 -10.49 -7.23 6.36
C ILE A 35 -9.45 -6.63 5.39
N PRO A 36 -8.25 -7.22 5.25
CA PRO A 36 -7.24 -6.71 4.34
C PRO A 36 -7.65 -6.98 2.89
N VAL A 37 -7.12 -6.17 1.95
CA VAL A 37 -7.41 -6.32 0.52
C VAL A 37 -7.13 -7.73 -0.01
N SER A 38 -6.07 -8.39 0.45
CA SER A 38 -5.71 -9.78 0.10
C SER A 38 -6.73 -10.85 0.53
N ARG A 39 -7.72 -10.48 1.37
CA ARG A 39 -8.70 -11.38 1.97
C ARG A 39 -10.14 -10.92 1.76
N TRP A 40 -10.38 -9.97 0.86
CA TRP A 40 -11.73 -9.44 0.63
C TRP A 40 -12.71 -10.54 0.20
N ILE A 41 -12.22 -11.53 -0.58
CA ILE A 41 -12.99 -12.69 -1.03
C ILE A 41 -13.50 -13.52 0.14
N ASP A 42 -12.70 -13.67 1.20
CA ASP A 42 -13.12 -14.40 2.41
C ASP A 42 -14.19 -13.61 3.17
N GLY A 43 -14.15 -12.27 3.13
CA GLY A 43 -15.24 -11.43 3.65
C GLY A 43 -16.58 -11.68 2.97
N VAL A 44 -16.58 -12.16 1.73
CA VAL A 44 -17.78 -12.57 0.97
C VAL A 44 -18.12 -14.03 1.22
N LEU A 45 -17.14 -14.92 1.21
CA LEU A 45 -17.32 -16.37 1.14
C LEU A 45 -17.39 -17.09 2.50
N GLU A 46 -16.69 -16.58 3.51
CA GLU A 46 -16.63 -17.20 4.84
C GLU A 46 -18.00 -17.14 5.54
N ASP A 47 -18.30 -18.15 6.37
CA ASP A 47 -19.50 -18.07 7.20
C ASP A 47 -19.36 -16.89 8.17
N LYS A 48 -20.34 -16.00 8.21
CA LYS A 48 -20.33 -14.85 9.14
C LYS A 48 -20.16 -15.26 10.60
N ALA A 49 -20.58 -16.48 10.99
CA ALA A 49 -20.35 -17.00 12.33
C ALA A 49 -18.85 -17.16 12.67
N ASN A 50 -17.99 -17.31 11.65
CA ASN A 50 -16.55 -17.42 11.79
C ASN A 50 -15.84 -16.06 11.76
N MET A 51 -16.53 -14.98 11.40
CA MET A 51 -15.95 -13.64 11.28
C MET A 51 -16.16 -12.77 12.53
N ASP A 52 -15.35 -11.74 12.72
CA ASP A 52 -15.63 -10.69 13.74
C ASP A 52 -16.55 -9.59 13.20
N GLN A 53 -16.72 -9.53 11.88
CA GLN A 53 -17.69 -8.66 11.23
C GLN A 53 -19.08 -9.32 11.29
N PRO A 54 -20.16 -8.59 11.62
CA PRO A 54 -21.48 -9.19 11.80
C PRO A 54 -22.06 -9.77 10.50
N ASP A 55 -21.70 -9.21 9.35
CA ASP A 55 -22.26 -9.57 8.05
C ASP A 55 -21.16 -9.70 7.00
N ASN A 56 -21.42 -10.57 6.01
CA ASN A 56 -20.60 -10.71 4.82
C ASN A 56 -20.52 -9.41 4.02
N VAL A 57 -19.43 -9.25 3.27
CA VAL A 57 -19.27 -8.17 2.30
C VAL A 57 -20.27 -8.36 1.16
N ARG A 58 -21.09 -7.34 0.90
CA ARG A 58 -22.14 -7.37 -0.14
C ARG A 58 -21.88 -6.41 -1.30
N ALA A 59 -21.03 -5.41 -1.12
CA ALA A 59 -20.68 -4.46 -2.15
C ALA A 59 -19.16 -4.29 -2.22
N MET A 60 -18.61 -4.19 -3.44
CA MET A 60 -17.20 -3.94 -3.68
C MET A 60 -17.01 -2.83 -4.71
N VAL A 61 -16.08 -1.91 -4.42
CA VAL A 61 -15.62 -0.90 -5.37
C VAL A 61 -14.14 -1.19 -5.65
N PHE A 62 -13.83 -1.56 -6.88
CA PHE A 62 -12.47 -1.70 -7.40
C PHE A 62 -12.11 -0.38 -8.08
N ASP A 63 -11.27 0.41 -7.42
CA ASP A 63 -10.83 1.72 -7.89
C ASP A 63 -9.32 1.67 -8.18
N GLY A 64 -8.94 1.70 -9.46
CA GLY A 64 -7.56 1.52 -9.92
C GLY A 64 -6.91 0.23 -9.41
N HIS A 65 -7.66 -0.88 -9.39
CA HIS A 65 -7.24 -2.13 -8.74
C HIS A 65 -7.27 -3.35 -9.67
N ALA A 66 -6.15 -4.06 -9.72
CA ALA A 66 -5.97 -5.27 -10.53
C ALA A 66 -6.22 -6.56 -9.72
N PRO A 67 -7.31 -7.31 -9.95
CA PRO A 67 -7.61 -8.54 -9.22
C PRO A 67 -6.65 -9.68 -9.55
N ASN A 68 -6.13 -9.72 -10.79
CA ASN A 68 -5.13 -10.68 -11.23
C ASN A 68 -3.74 -10.46 -10.61
N SER A 69 -3.58 -9.48 -9.73
CA SER A 69 -2.43 -9.37 -8.83
C SER A 69 -2.60 -10.13 -7.51
N GLN A 70 -3.77 -10.73 -7.27
CA GLN A 70 -4.10 -11.48 -6.06
C GLN A 70 -4.27 -12.97 -6.33
N THR A 71 -3.79 -13.82 -5.40
CA THR A 71 -3.95 -15.28 -5.53
C THR A 71 -5.40 -15.72 -5.38
N ARG A 72 -5.71 -16.99 -5.66
CA ARG A 72 -7.04 -17.60 -5.53
C ARG A 72 -8.09 -16.97 -6.48
N LEU A 73 -7.73 -16.72 -7.74
CA LEU A 73 -8.66 -16.11 -8.72
C LEU A 73 -9.95 -16.91 -8.95
N ALA A 74 -9.92 -18.24 -8.83
CA ALA A 74 -11.12 -19.04 -8.95
C ALA A 74 -12.13 -18.75 -7.82
N GLU A 75 -11.66 -18.65 -6.58
CA GLU A 75 -12.50 -18.22 -5.46
C GLU A 75 -12.93 -16.76 -5.60
N MET A 76 -12.05 -15.92 -6.14
CA MET A 76 -12.38 -14.53 -6.43
C MET A 76 -13.54 -14.40 -7.43
N LYS A 77 -13.56 -15.20 -8.49
CA LYS A 77 -14.69 -15.28 -9.42
C LYS A 77 -16.00 -15.58 -8.68
N VAL A 78 -15.98 -16.60 -7.82
CA VAL A 78 -17.15 -16.99 -7.00
C VAL A 78 -17.57 -15.85 -6.06
N ALA A 79 -16.61 -15.16 -5.44
CA ALA A 79 -16.88 -14.03 -4.56
C ALA A 79 -17.52 -12.86 -5.33
N MET A 80 -16.99 -12.50 -6.50
CA MET A 80 -17.55 -11.47 -7.37
C MET A 80 -19.02 -11.79 -7.72
N GLU A 81 -19.32 -13.05 -8.04
CA GLU A 81 -20.67 -13.51 -8.39
C GLU A 81 -21.67 -13.45 -7.22
N LYS A 82 -21.18 -13.50 -5.97
CA LYS A 82 -22.03 -13.41 -4.77
C LYS A 82 -22.29 -11.98 -4.27
N LEU A 83 -21.56 -10.98 -4.75
CA LEU A 83 -21.82 -9.58 -4.37
C LEU A 83 -23.23 -9.15 -4.82
N ASP A 84 -23.83 -8.16 -4.17
CA ASP A 84 -25.02 -7.51 -4.71
C ASP A 84 -24.63 -6.40 -5.70
N LEU A 85 -23.51 -5.75 -5.43
CA LEU A 85 -23.01 -4.59 -6.17
C LEU A 85 -21.50 -4.71 -6.35
N MET A 86 -21.06 -4.57 -7.59
CA MET A 86 -19.66 -4.39 -7.93
C MET A 86 -19.49 -3.17 -8.82
N VAL A 87 -18.59 -2.28 -8.44
CA VAL A 87 -18.24 -1.09 -9.23
C VAL A 87 -16.77 -1.20 -9.59
N VAL A 88 -16.43 -1.03 -10.85
CA VAL A 88 -15.05 -0.97 -11.35
C VAL A 88 -14.82 0.43 -11.90
N ILE A 89 -13.86 1.14 -11.32
CA ILE A 89 -13.46 2.50 -11.68
C ILE A 89 -12.03 2.40 -12.20
N ASP A 90 -11.87 2.59 -13.51
CA ASP A 90 -10.58 2.44 -14.18
C ASP A 90 -10.61 3.11 -15.56
N PRO A 91 -9.48 3.61 -16.09
CA PRO A 91 -9.38 4.03 -17.49
C PRO A 91 -9.57 2.89 -18.50
N TYR A 92 -9.33 1.63 -18.11
CA TYR A 92 -9.51 0.45 -18.97
C TYR A 92 -10.36 -0.63 -18.28
N PRO A 93 -11.18 -1.40 -19.01
CA PRO A 93 -11.85 -2.55 -18.41
C PRO A 93 -10.82 -3.58 -17.91
N THR A 94 -10.76 -3.74 -16.58
CA THR A 94 -9.80 -4.65 -15.93
C THR A 94 -10.29 -6.08 -15.94
N VAL A 95 -9.47 -7.02 -15.46
CA VAL A 95 -9.90 -8.41 -15.21
C VAL A 95 -11.15 -8.50 -14.33
N SER A 96 -11.38 -7.52 -13.43
CA SER A 96 -12.61 -7.48 -12.61
C SER A 96 -13.87 -7.37 -13.46
N ALA A 97 -13.79 -6.74 -14.63
CA ALA A 97 -14.94 -6.56 -15.52
C ALA A 97 -15.38 -7.84 -16.23
N VAL A 98 -14.49 -8.84 -16.36
CA VAL A 98 -14.72 -10.00 -17.24
C VAL A 98 -14.57 -11.36 -16.56
N LEU A 99 -14.00 -11.43 -15.36
CA LEU A 99 -13.75 -12.71 -14.68
C LEU A 99 -15.05 -13.43 -14.27
N HIS A 100 -16.06 -12.69 -13.83
CA HIS A 100 -17.36 -13.23 -13.40
C HIS A 100 -18.35 -13.44 -14.55
N ASP A 101 -19.46 -14.14 -14.30
CA ASP A 101 -20.55 -14.34 -15.27
C ASP A 101 -21.79 -13.46 -15.02
N ARG A 102 -21.68 -12.46 -14.15
CA ARG A 102 -22.79 -11.57 -13.82
C ARG A 102 -23.29 -10.78 -15.02
N THR A 103 -24.60 -10.57 -15.06
CA THR A 103 -25.28 -9.72 -16.06
C THR A 103 -25.95 -8.50 -15.44
N ASP A 104 -25.95 -8.40 -14.10
CA ASP A 104 -26.56 -7.34 -13.33
C ASP A 104 -25.72 -6.97 -12.09
N GLY A 105 -25.98 -5.78 -11.53
CA GLY A 105 -25.29 -5.28 -10.34
C GLY A 105 -23.80 -5.01 -10.54
N VAL A 106 -23.32 -4.94 -11.79
CA VAL A 106 -21.94 -4.57 -12.13
C VAL A 106 -21.94 -3.27 -12.92
N TYR A 107 -21.12 -2.32 -12.49
CA TYR A 107 -20.99 -1.01 -13.12
C TYR A 107 -19.52 -0.76 -13.46
N LEU A 108 -19.24 -0.40 -14.71
CA LEU A 108 -17.94 0.07 -15.15
C LEU A 108 -18.02 1.59 -15.30
N LEU A 109 -17.21 2.32 -14.54
CA LEU A 109 -17.15 3.76 -14.57
C LEU A 109 -15.82 4.18 -15.21
N PRO A 110 -15.85 4.90 -16.35
CA PRO A 110 -14.62 5.32 -17.03
C PRO A 110 -13.91 6.41 -16.21
N ALA A 111 -12.75 6.07 -15.67
CA ALA A 111 -11.90 7.02 -14.96
C ALA A 111 -10.93 7.73 -15.92
N ALA A 112 -10.51 8.93 -15.55
CA ALA A 112 -9.46 9.67 -16.23
C ALA A 112 -8.09 9.05 -15.94
N THR A 113 -7.18 9.11 -16.91
CA THR A 113 -5.79 8.70 -16.75
C THR A 113 -4.99 9.71 -15.94
N GLN A 114 -3.80 9.33 -15.49
CA GLN A 114 -2.86 10.23 -14.81
C GLN A 114 -2.44 11.48 -15.62
N PHE A 115 -2.67 11.51 -16.93
CA PHE A 115 -2.38 12.66 -17.80
C PHE A 115 -3.56 13.64 -17.92
N GLU A 116 -4.74 13.22 -17.47
CA GLU A 116 -6.01 13.95 -17.52
C GLU A 116 -6.37 14.59 -16.18
N THR A 117 -5.50 14.42 -15.18
CA THR A 117 -5.64 14.97 -13.83
C THR A 117 -4.34 15.63 -13.37
N TYR A 118 -4.35 16.24 -12.19
CA TYR A 118 -3.23 16.91 -11.56
C TYR A 118 -3.18 16.58 -10.07
N GLY A 119 -2.02 16.75 -9.44
CA GLY A 119 -1.86 16.49 -8.01
C GLY A 119 -0.50 15.95 -7.61
N SER A 120 -0.36 15.55 -6.36
CA SER A 120 0.91 15.04 -5.83
C SER A 120 1.02 13.52 -5.91
N VAL A 121 2.21 13.00 -6.23
CA VAL A 121 2.56 11.57 -6.06
C VAL A 121 3.85 11.41 -5.26
N THR A 122 3.97 10.31 -4.51
CA THR A 122 5.19 9.99 -3.77
C THR A 122 5.96 8.85 -4.45
N ALA A 123 7.24 9.08 -4.78
CA ALA A 123 8.11 8.06 -5.33
C ALA A 123 8.78 7.18 -4.25
N SER A 124 9.38 6.05 -4.64
CA SER A 124 10.02 5.10 -3.71
C SER A 124 11.21 5.69 -2.93
N ASN A 125 11.85 6.75 -3.46
CA ASN A 125 12.87 7.51 -2.73
C ASN A 125 12.27 8.49 -1.70
N ARG A 126 10.94 8.48 -1.53
CA ARG A 126 10.13 9.33 -0.64
C ARG A 126 10.01 10.79 -1.07
N SER A 127 10.42 11.14 -2.29
CA SER A 127 10.18 12.46 -2.88
C SER A 127 8.73 12.59 -3.37
N LEU A 128 8.06 13.66 -2.98
CA LEU A 128 6.76 14.08 -3.46
C LEU A 128 6.93 14.97 -4.70
N GLN A 129 6.15 14.71 -5.75
CA GLN A 129 6.20 15.46 -7.00
C GLN A 129 4.81 15.95 -7.37
N TRP A 130 4.70 17.20 -7.79
CA TRP A 130 3.48 17.72 -8.37
C TRP A 130 3.41 17.33 -9.86
N ARG A 131 2.26 16.82 -10.28
CA ARG A 131 1.93 16.49 -11.66
C ARG A 131 0.91 17.48 -12.17
N GLU A 132 1.13 17.96 -13.39
CA GLU A 132 0.22 18.86 -14.09
C GLU A 132 -0.67 18.09 -15.05
N LYS A 133 -1.88 18.60 -15.26
CA LYS A 133 -2.81 18.08 -16.27
C LYS A 133 -2.28 18.38 -17.66
N VAL A 134 -2.19 17.35 -18.51
CA VAL A 134 -1.65 17.47 -19.87
C VAL A 134 -2.76 17.74 -20.89
N PHE A 135 -3.92 17.09 -20.73
CA PHE A 135 -5.12 17.32 -21.55
C PHE A 135 -6.39 17.07 -20.73
N GLU A 136 -7.55 17.48 -21.23
CA GLU A 136 -8.83 17.26 -20.53
C GLU A 136 -9.26 15.79 -20.61
N PRO A 137 -9.97 15.26 -19.57
CA PRO A 137 -10.59 13.95 -19.62
C PRO A 137 -11.34 13.70 -20.94
N LYS A 138 -11.06 12.57 -21.59
CA LYS A 138 -11.65 12.20 -22.88
C LYS A 138 -12.97 11.47 -22.73
N PHE A 139 -13.82 11.62 -23.74
CA PHE A 139 -15.14 10.99 -23.80
C PHE A 139 -16.00 11.42 -22.59
N ASP A 140 -16.67 10.47 -21.95
CA ASP A 140 -17.43 10.69 -20.73
C ASP A 140 -16.62 10.30 -19.47
N SER A 141 -15.29 10.20 -19.57
CA SER A 141 -14.44 9.89 -18.42
C SER A 141 -14.43 11.04 -17.42
N LYS A 142 -14.25 10.68 -16.15
CA LYS A 142 -14.21 11.62 -15.02
C LYS A 142 -12.96 11.37 -14.18
N THR A 143 -12.45 12.43 -13.57
CA THR A 143 -11.39 12.25 -12.55
C THR A 143 -11.94 11.42 -11.39
N ASP A 144 -11.09 10.68 -10.70
CA ASP A 144 -11.50 9.92 -9.52
C ASP A 144 -12.15 10.84 -8.46
N HIS A 145 -11.65 12.07 -8.33
CA HIS A 145 -12.16 13.07 -7.41
C HIS A 145 -13.58 13.53 -7.78
N GLU A 146 -13.89 13.75 -9.07
CA GLU A 146 -15.25 14.04 -9.52
C GLU A 146 -16.17 12.85 -9.24
N ILE A 147 -15.74 11.61 -9.53
CA ILE A 147 -16.51 10.39 -9.27
C ILE A 147 -16.86 10.28 -7.78
N LEU A 148 -15.87 10.47 -6.90
CA LEU A 148 -16.05 10.45 -5.45
C LEU A 148 -16.98 11.57 -4.96
N TYR A 149 -16.86 12.78 -5.50
CA TYR A 149 -17.73 13.89 -5.15
C TYR A 149 -19.19 13.62 -5.52
N LEU A 150 -19.43 13.17 -6.76
CA LEU A 150 -20.79 12.83 -7.23
C LEU A 150 -21.40 11.70 -6.40
N LEU A 151 -20.61 10.71 -6.01
CA LEU A 151 -21.05 9.64 -5.11
C LEU A 151 -21.42 10.18 -3.73
N ALA A 152 -20.57 11.03 -3.13
CA ALA A 152 -20.83 11.64 -1.83
C ALA A 152 -22.09 12.54 -1.86
N GLN A 153 -22.31 13.28 -2.95
CA GLN A 153 -23.54 14.06 -3.15
C GLN A 153 -24.75 13.15 -3.18
N LYS A 154 -24.68 12.05 -3.94
CA LYS A 154 -25.78 11.10 -4.07
C LYS A 154 -26.13 10.42 -2.76
N LEU A 155 -25.13 10.16 -1.92
CA LEU A 155 -25.28 9.56 -0.60
C LEU A 155 -25.57 10.57 0.52
N GLY A 156 -25.57 11.88 0.22
CA GLY A 156 -25.97 12.93 1.14
C GLY A 156 -24.96 13.26 2.24
N PHE A 157 -23.66 13.12 1.98
CA PHE A 157 -22.60 13.50 2.93
C PHE A 157 -21.47 14.33 2.31
N ALA A 158 -21.68 14.86 1.09
CA ALA A 158 -20.69 15.70 0.42
C ALA A 158 -20.34 16.96 1.23
N ASP A 159 -21.31 17.59 1.90
CA ASP A 159 -21.10 18.81 2.66
C ASP A 159 -20.09 18.59 3.81
N GLU A 160 -20.17 17.46 4.53
CA GLU A 160 -19.18 17.11 5.54
C GLU A 160 -17.86 16.61 4.96
N MET A 161 -17.89 15.82 3.88
CA MET A 161 -16.67 15.24 3.30
C MET A 161 -15.78 16.28 2.60
N PHE A 162 -16.37 17.29 1.97
CA PHE A 162 -15.67 18.32 1.20
C PHE A 162 -15.74 19.69 1.87
N LYS A 163 -16.02 19.75 3.18
CA LYS A 163 -16.22 20.98 3.96
C LYS A 163 -15.10 22.02 3.77
N ASN A 164 -13.85 21.54 3.73
CA ASN A 164 -12.64 22.38 3.61
C ASN A 164 -12.03 22.36 2.21
N ILE A 165 -12.70 21.72 1.25
CA ILE A 165 -12.19 21.51 -0.11
C ILE A 165 -13.07 22.30 -1.06
N LYS A 166 -12.48 23.24 -1.79
CA LYS A 166 -13.22 23.97 -2.82
C LYS A 166 -13.67 22.99 -3.90
N VAL A 167 -14.92 23.09 -4.33
CA VAL A 167 -15.45 22.30 -5.45
C VAL A 167 -15.91 23.24 -6.56
N GLU A 168 -15.40 23.04 -7.78
CA GLU A 168 -15.80 23.81 -8.96
C GLU A 168 -16.23 22.86 -10.07
N ASN A 169 -17.46 23.02 -10.57
CA ASN A 169 -18.02 22.15 -11.62
C ASN A 169 -17.90 20.65 -11.28
N ASN A 170 -18.24 20.28 -10.03
CA ASN A 170 -18.11 18.93 -9.46
C ASN A 170 -16.67 18.44 -9.22
N GLU A 171 -15.64 19.20 -9.58
CA GLU A 171 -14.24 18.82 -9.35
C GLU A 171 -13.76 19.35 -7.99
N PRO A 172 -13.37 18.48 -7.04
CA PRO A 172 -12.70 18.88 -5.82
C PRO A 172 -11.29 19.44 -6.07
N SER A 173 -10.92 20.48 -5.33
CA SER A 173 -9.59 21.08 -5.36
C SER A 173 -8.53 20.11 -4.81
N ILE A 174 -7.62 19.68 -5.67
CA ILE A 174 -6.53 18.77 -5.29
C ILE A 174 -5.50 19.49 -4.43
N GLU A 175 -5.36 20.79 -4.60
CA GLU A 175 -4.52 21.62 -3.75
C GLU A 175 -5.05 21.70 -2.32
N ASP A 176 -6.36 21.91 -2.14
CA ASP A 176 -6.96 21.94 -0.81
C ASP A 176 -6.93 20.56 -0.16
N THR A 177 -7.17 19.50 -0.94
CA THR A 177 -7.01 18.11 -0.49
C THR A 177 -5.57 17.85 -0.01
N THR A 178 -4.58 18.38 -0.73
CA THR A 178 -3.16 18.26 -0.36
C THR A 178 -2.88 18.96 0.97
N ARG A 179 -3.38 20.20 1.13
CA ARG A 179 -3.26 20.95 2.39
C ARG A 179 -3.95 20.25 3.55
N GLU A 180 -5.12 19.67 3.32
CA GLU A 180 -5.89 19.00 4.36
C GLU A 180 -5.12 17.80 4.92
N PHE A 181 -4.58 16.92 4.06
CA PHE A 181 -3.75 15.83 4.58
C PHE A 181 -2.46 16.36 5.21
N ASN A 182 -1.84 17.42 4.68
CA ASN A 182 -0.65 18.01 5.31
C ASN A 182 -0.95 18.50 6.74
N SER A 183 -2.12 19.10 6.97
CA SER A 183 -2.52 19.59 8.29
C SER A 183 -2.80 18.49 9.31
N GLY A 184 -3.01 17.24 8.86
CA GLY A 184 -3.28 16.09 9.71
C GLY A 184 -2.13 15.09 9.87
N MET A 185 -1.17 15.05 8.93
CA MET A 185 -0.15 14.00 8.84
C MET A 185 1.12 14.26 9.68
N TRP A 186 1.00 14.99 10.79
CA TRP A 186 2.11 15.28 11.73
C TRP A 186 2.87 14.04 12.15
N THR A 187 2.18 12.96 12.54
CA THR A 187 2.84 11.72 13.00
C THR A 187 3.71 11.03 11.94
N ILE A 188 3.45 11.31 10.66
CA ILE A 188 4.24 10.79 9.56
C ILE A 188 5.34 11.79 9.28
N GLY A 189 5.06 13.08 9.15
CA GLY A 189 6.01 14.09 8.68
C GLY A 189 5.80 14.40 7.19
N TYR A 190 4.54 14.36 6.76
CA TYR A 190 4.07 14.89 5.48
C TYR A 190 3.33 16.19 5.70
N THR A 191 3.99 17.18 6.30
CA THR A 191 3.35 18.43 6.74
C THR A 191 3.90 19.66 6.02
N GLY A 192 5.18 19.65 5.67
CA GLY A 192 5.83 20.77 4.98
C GLY A 192 5.63 20.77 3.46
N GLN A 193 5.05 19.74 2.85
CA GLN A 193 4.93 19.59 1.39
C GLN A 193 3.67 20.23 0.81
N SER A 194 3.53 21.55 0.93
CA SER A 194 2.39 22.23 0.31
C SER A 194 2.41 22.16 -1.22
N PRO A 195 1.24 22.26 -1.90
CA PRO A 195 1.15 22.44 -3.34
C PRO A 195 2.10 23.50 -3.90
N GLU A 196 2.20 24.67 -3.25
CA GLU A 196 3.09 25.76 -3.69
C GLU A 196 4.54 25.33 -3.70
N ARG A 197 5.00 24.66 -2.63
CA ARG A 197 6.40 24.21 -2.55
C ARG A 197 6.66 23.12 -3.56
N LEU A 198 5.75 22.17 -3.73
CA LEU A 198 5.90 21.11 -4.73
C LEU A 198 5.94 21.67 -6.16
N LYS A 199 5.06 22.62 -6.49
CA LYS A 199 5.08 23.33 -7.77
C LYS A 199 6.35 24.15 -7.97
N LEU A 200 6.81 24.85 -6.93
CA LEU A 200 8.08 25.59 -6.97
C LEU A 200 9.26 24.68 -7.35
N HIS A 201 9.30 23.45 -6.82
CA HIS A 201 10.32 22.47 -7.20
C HIS A 201 10.19 22.05 -8.66
N MET A 202 8.97 21.86 -9.17
CA MET A 202 8.74 21.49 -10.58
C MET A 202 9.15 22.62 -11.54
N GLU A 203 8.84 23.87 -11.20
CA GLU A 203 9.23 25.05 -11.99
C GLU A 203 10.75 25.28 -12.00
N ASN A 204 11.45 24.84 -10.95
CA ASN A 204 12.87 25.09 -10.74
C ASN A 204 13.74 23.81 -10.76
N GLN A 205 13.31 22.74 -11.44
CA GLN A 205 14.05 21.46 -11.51
C GLN A 205 15.54 21.60 -11.87
N HIS A 206 15.87 22.61 -12.68
CA HIS A 206 17.23 22.87 -13.14
C HIS A 206 18.20 23.34 -12.04
N THR A 207 17.71 23.79 -10.88
CA THR A 207 18.56 24.23 -9.76
C THR A 207 19.03 23.07 -8.87
N PHE A 208 18.44 21.87 -9.01
CA PHE A 208 18.76 20.71 -8.18
C PHE A 208 19.95 19.93 -8.74
N ASP A 209 20.92 19.62 -7.87
CA ASP A 209 22.02 18.75 -8.21
C ASP A 209 21.53 17.32 -8.47
N LYS A 210 21.97 16.71 -9.57
CA LYS A 210 21.47 15.39 -10.00
C LYS A 210 21.94 14.23 -9.12
N THR A 211 22.92 14.46 -8.25
CA THR A 211 23.50 13.45 -7.36
C THR A 211 22.96 13.61 -5.94
N THR A 212 23.09 14.82 -5.38
CA THR A 212 22.66 15.10 -3.99
C THR A 212 21.17 15.41 -3.90
N LEU A 213 20.54 15.74 -5.02
CA LEU A 213 19.16 16.24 -5.12
C LEU A 213 18.93 17.55 -4.38
N GLN A 214 19.97 18.25 -3.93
CA GLN A 214 19.83 19.53 -3.26
C GLN A 214 19.80 20.67 -4.28
N ALA A 215 18.90 21.62 -4.10
CA ALA A 215 18.94 22.87 -4.86
C ALA A 215 20.18 23.69 -4.48
N ILE A 216 20.89 24.18 -5.51
CA ILE A 216 22.05 25.06 -5.37
C ILE A 216 21.69 26.41 -6.00
N GLY A 217 21.27 27.35 -5.15
CA GLY A 217 20.73 28.64 -5.52
C GLY A 217 19.28 28.58 -6.01
N GLY A 218 18.75 29.76 -6.37
CA GLY A 218 17.39 29.92 -6.87
C GLY A 218 16.31 29.90 -5.78
N PRO A 219 15.02 29.86 -6.16
CA PRO A 219 13.90 29.98 -5.22
C PRO A 219 13.77 28.83 -4.20
N ALA A 220 14.30 27.65 -4.52
CA ALA A 220 14.27 26.45 -3.67
C ALA A 220 15.62 26.16 -3.00
N ASP A 221 16.55 27.12 -2.97
CA ASP A 221 17.93 26.92 -2.47
C ASP A 221 17.97 26.20 -1.11
N GLY A 222 18.84 25.18 -1.02
CA GLY A 222 19.00 24.35 0.17
C GLY A 222 17.97 23.22 0.34
N GLU A 223 16.82 23.26 -0.34
CA GLU A 223 15.80 22.20 -0.28
C GLU A 223 16.19 20.98 -1.12
N TYR A 224 15.69 19.80 -0.76
CA TYR A 224 15.90 18.57 -1.52
C TYR A 224 14.75 18.31 -2.49
N TYR A 225 15.05 17.82 -3.69
CA TYR A 225 14.07 17.60 -4.76
C TYR A 225 12.89 16.74 -4.28
N GLY A 226 11.69 17.32 -4.40
CA GLY A 226 10.44 16.72 -3.94
C GLY A 226 10.32 16.56 -2.41
N LEU A 227 11.04 17.33 -1.59
CA LEU A 227 10.84 17.39 -0.14
C LEU A 227 10.72 16.01 0.53
N PRO A 228 11.77 15.18 0.42
CA PRO A 228 11.73 13.78 0.81
C PRO A 228 11.34 13.59 2.27
N TRP A 229 10.61 12.52 2.55
CA TRP A 229 10.13 12.21 3.90
C TRP A 229 11.23 12.01 4.94
N PRO A 230 11.08 12.50 6.18
CA PRO A 230 10.09 13.51 6.60
C PRO A 230 10.43 14.92 6.09
N CYS A 231 9.39 15.73 5.87
CA CYS A 231 9.50 17.18 5.76
C CYS A 231 8.68 17.78 6.90
N TRP A 232 9.38 18.30 7.91
CA TRP A 232 8.79 18.75 9.16
C TRP A 232 8.21 20.17 9.09
N GLY A 233 7.27 20.42 9.99
CA GLY A 233 6.71 21.74 10.24
C GLY A 233 5.62 22.12 9.26
N THR A 234 5.18 23.37 9.39
CA THR A 234 4.36 24.02 8.37
C THR A 234 5.21 24.34 7.13
N PRO A 235 4.61 24.64 5.97
CA PRO A 235 5.34 25.04 4.78
C PRO A 235 6.26 26.26 5.01
N GLU A 236 5.87 27.18 5.90
CA GLU A 236 6.63 28.39 6.25
C GLU A 236 7.92 28.07 7.02
N MET A 237 7.97 26.93 7.73
CA MET A 237 9.18 26.46 8.40
C MET A 237 10.27 26.08 7.39
N LYS A 238 9.91 25.80 6.12
CA LYS A 238 10.84 25.48 5.03
C LYS A 238 11.84 24.38 5.36
N HIS A 239 11.41 23.34 6.06
CA HIS A 239 12.26 22.17 6.27
C HIS A 239 12.60 21.54 4.90
N PRO A 240 13.89 21.27 4.60
CA PRO A 240 14.33 20.90 3.24
C PRO A 240 13.91 19.49 2.81
N GLY A 241 13.43 18.68 3.75
CA GLY A 241 13.19 17.24 3.58
C GLY A 241 14.40 16.43 4.04
N THR A 242 14.18 15.14 4.31
CA THR A 242 15.20 14.22 4.83
C THR A 242 15.52 13.14 3.78
N PRO A 243 16.46 13.42 2.85
CA PRO A 243 16.79 12.49 1.77
C PRO A 243 17.43 11.20 2.32
N ILE A 244 18.32 11.34 3.30
CA ILE A 244 19.06 10.24 3.94
C ILE A 244 18.54 10.09 5.37
N LEU A 245 17.88 8.96 5.64
CA LEU A 245 17.42 8.66 6.99
C LEU A 245 18.60 8.30 7.89
N TYR A 246 18.48 8.66 9.16
CA TYR A 246 19.45 8.34 10.20
C TYR A 246 20.84 8.97 10.01
N ASP A 247 20.94 10.03 9.20
CA ASP A 247 22.15 10.83 9.09
C ASP A 247 22.27 11.79 10.28
N THR A 248 23.10 11.40 11.25
CA THR A 248 23.38 12.20 12.45
C THR A 248 24.47 13.25 12.22
N SER A 249 25.12 13.28 11.05
CA SER A 249 26.13 14.29 10.72
C SER A 249 25.53 15.67 10.38
N LYS A 250 24.21 15.73 10.24
CA LYS A 250 23.42 16.95 10.00
C LYS A 250 22.45 17.21 11.13
N SER A 251 22.08 18.48 11.28
CA SER A 251 21.02 18.87 12.20
C SER A 251 19.64 18.43 11.69
N VAL A 252 18.69 18.24 12.61
CA VAL A 252 17.31 17.91 12.23
C VAL A 252 16.68 19.00 11.38
N ALA A 253 17.02 20.27 11.61
CA ALA A 253 16.52 21.40 10.83
C ALA A 253 16.99 21.37 9.36
N GLU A 254 18.15 20.75 9.08
CA GLU A 254 18.76 20.64 7.75
C GLU A 254 18.49 19.28 7.08
N GLY A 255 17.52 18.51 7.61
CA GLY A 255 17.16 17.20 7.07
C GLY A 255 18.03 16.04 7.57
N GLY A 256 18.83 16.23 8.62
CA GLY A 256 19.41 15.15 9.41
C GLY A 256 18.36 14.45 10.27
N LEU A 257 18.66 13.24 10.75
CA LEU A 257 17.70 12.48 11.55
C LEU A 257 18.38 11.41 12.40
N ASN A 258 17.73 11.02 13.50
CA ASN A 258 18.13 9.90 14.36
C ASN A 258 17.08 8.77 14.34
N PHE A 259 17.31 7.73 15.14
CA PHE A 259 16.38 6.59 15.23
C PHE A 259 15.20 6.89 16.16
N ARG A 260 14.01 6.47 15.75
CA ARG A 260 12.76 6.83 16.42
C ARG A 260 12.49 6.09 17.72
N ALA A 261 12.12 6.81 18.78
CA ALA A 261 11.67 6.27 20.07
C ALA A 261 10.24 5.71 20.04
N ARG A 262 9.96 4.78 19.11
CA ARG A 262 8.60 4.26 18.87
C ARG A 262 8.13 3.23 19.91
N PHE A 263 9.06 2.53 20.56
CA PHE A 263 8.76 1.33 21.34
C PHE A 263 8.85 1.54 22.85
N GLY A 264 8.70 2.79 23.29
CA GLY A 264 8.92 3.20 24.68
C GLY A 264 10.37 3.57 24.94
N VAL A 265 10.66 3.86 26.21
CA VAL A 265 11.98 4.29 26.69
C VAL A 265 12.75 3.17 27.37
N GLU A 266 12.05 2.11 27.80
CA GLU A 266 12.60 1.00 28.57
C GLU A 266 11.85 -0.28 28.22
N ARG A 267 12.55 -1.42 28.28
CA ARG A 267 11.93 -2.73 28.29
C ARG A 267 12.73 -3.70 29.15
N ASP A 268 12.04 -4.45 30.01
CA ASP A 268 12.64 -5.48 30.86
C ASP A 268 13.81 -4.94 31.72
N GLY A 269 13.75 -3.65 32.11
CA GLY A 269 14.81 -2.95 32.83
C GLY A 269 15.89 -2.33 31.94
N ASP A 270 15.91 -2.63 30.64
CA ASP A 270 16.90 -2.13 29.69
C ASP A 270 16.48 -0.82 29.03
N ASN A 271 17.40 0.14 28.99
CA ASN A 271 17.24 1.41 28.27
C ASN A 271 17.11 1.19 26.74
N LEU A 272 16.02 1.67 26.15
CA LEU A 272 15.78 1.65 24.71
C LEU A 272 16.22 2.95 24.01
N LEU A 273 16.48 4.01 24.75
CA LEU A 273 16.93 5.28 24.21
C LEU A 273 18.36 5.16 23.68
N ALA A 274 18.73 6.02 22.72
CA ALA A 274 20.10 6.07 22.22
C ALA A 274 21.08 6.38 23.35
N GLU A 275 22.35 6.01 23.17
CA GLU A 275 23.42 6.27 24.14
C GLU A 275 24.58 6.93 23.39
N GLY A 276 24.84 8.21 23.68
CA GLY A 276 25.93 8.97 23.05
C GLY A 276 25.81 9.10 21.51
N SER A 277 24.61 8.95 20.96
CA SER A 277 24.34 9.10 19.52
C SER A 277 23.22 10.10 19.32
N TYR A 278 23.50 11.21 18.64
CA TYR A 278 22.59 12.34 18.44
C TYR A 278 22.96 13.10 17.17
N SER A 279 22.00 13.84 16.61
CA SER A 279 22.23 14.69 15.43
C SER A 279 23.04 15.94 15.80
N VAL A 280 23.84 16.45 14.85
CA VAL A 280 24.57 17.71 15.00
C VAL A 280 23.64 18.84 15.44
N GLY A 281 24.06 19.63 16.43
CA GLY A 281 23.28 20.76 16.96
C GLY A 281 22.16 20.39 17.93
N SER A 282 21.99 19.11 18.28
CA SER A 282 21.07 18.69 19.35
C SER A 282 21.54 19.21 20.71
N GLU A 283 20.66 19.87 21.47
CA GLU A 283 20.94 20.26 22.85
C GLU A 283 20.91 19.07 23.82
N ILE A 284 20.29 17.97 23.42
CA ILE A 284 20.31 16.69 24.16
C ILE A 284 21.31 15.77 23.47
N GLU A 285 22.45 15.55 24.12
CA GLU A 285 23.57 14.71 23.63
C GLU A 285 23.42 13.22 24.01
N ASP A 286 22.18 12.77 24.17
CA ASP A 286 21.82 11.40 24.53
C ASP A 286 20.48 11.01 23.91
N GLY A 287 19.97 9.82 24.23
CA GLY A 287 18.63 9.41 23.87
C GLY A 287 17.52 10.12 24.65
N TYR A 288 16.39 10.37 24.00
CA TYR A 288 15.25 11.09 24.58
C TYR A 288 13.90 10.54 24.09
N PRO A 289 12.83 10.63 24.90
CA PRO A 289 11.49 10.21 24.48
C PRO A 289 10.93 11.11 23.38
N GLU A 290 9.80 10.71 22.80
CA GLU A 290 9.05 11.60 21.93
C GLU A 290 8.55 12.85 22.64
N PHE A 291 8.47 13.97 21.91
CA PHE A 291 8.11 15.25 22.48
C PHE A 291 6.60 15.41 22.72
N ASN A 292 6.26 15.86 23.92
CA ASN A 292 4.93 16.38 24.23
C ASN A 292 5.10 17.71 24.97
N MET A 293 4.01 18.42 25.21
CA MET A 293 4.07 19.71 25.90
C MET A 293 4.71 19.59 27.30
N GLY A 294 4.44 18.51 28.03
CA GLY A 294 5.09 18.23 29.31
C GLY A 294 6.61 18.03 29.24
N VAL A 295 7.13 17.46 28.15
CA VAL A 295 8.58 17.34 27.91
C VAL A 295 9.19 18.71 27.66
N LEU A 296 8.56 19.56 26.84
CA LEU A 296 9.03 20.93 26.62
C LEU A 296 9.13 21.72 27.92
N LYS A 297 8.10 21.65 28.78
CA LYS A 297 8.10 22.30 30.10
C LYS A 297 9.22 21.83 31.01
N LYS A 298 9.50 20.52 31.02
CA LYS A 298 10.60 19.96 31.84
C LYS A 298 11.97 20.43 31.38
N LEU A 299 12.11 20.72 30.09
CA LEU A 299 13.33 21.26 29.50
C LEU A 299 13.41 22.80 29.57
N GLY A 300 12.32 23.47 29.97
CA GLY A 300 12.23 24.94 30.00
C GLY A 300 12.06 25.57 28.62
N TRP A 301 11.56 24.81 27.64
CA TRP A 301 11.43 25.22 26.23
C TRP A 301 10.03 25.77 25.89
N GLU A 302 9.09 25.78 26.83
CA GLU A 302 7.73 26.26 26.60
C GLU A 302 7.66 27.75 26.21
N GLY A 303 8.65 28.55 26.62
CA GLY A 303 8.74 29.97 26.28
C GLY A 303 8.97 30.24 24.79
N ASP A 304 9.33 29.21 24.02
CA ASP A 304 9.55 29.30 22.58
C ASP A 304 8.29 29.06 21.74
N LEU A 305 7.17 28.71 22.37
CA LEU A 305 5.87 28.62 21.71
C LEU A 305 5.23 30.00 21.54
N THR A 306 4.53 30.20 20.43
CA THR A 306 3.68 31.36 20.25
C THR A 306 2.38 31.20 21.06
N ALA A 307 1.68 32.31 21.29
CA ALA A 307 0.38 32.27 21.96
C ALA A 307 -0.66 31.43 21.20
N GLU A 308 -0.60 31.42 19.86
CA GLU A 308 -1.50 30.64 19.01
C GLU A 308 -1.19 29.14 19.09
N GLU A 309 0.09 28.77 19.08
CA GLU A 309 0.51 27.37 19.26
C GLU A 309 0.12 26.86 20.65
N GLN A 310 0.34 27.66 21.70
CA GLN A 310 -0.08 27.29 23.05
C GLN A 310 -1.60 27.07 23.12
N ALA A 311 -2.39 27.94 22.50
CA ALA A 311 -3.85 27.79 22.46
C ALA A 311 -4.29 26.52 21.70
N SER A 312 -3.63 26.18 20.59
CA SER A 312 -3.85 24.92 19.86
C SER A 312 -3.57 23.71 20.75
N ILE A 313 -2.42 23.71 21.42
CA ILE A 313 -1.97 22.66 22.34
C ILE A 313 -2.97 22.46 23.48
N ASP A 314 -3.45 23.54 24.08
CA ASP A 314 -4.41 23.52 25.19
C ASP A 314 -5.77 22.97 24.76
N LYS A 315 -6.22 23.28 23.53
CA LYS A 315 -7.46 22.75 22.96
C LYS A 315 -7.42 21.23 22.73
N VAL A 316 -6.24 20.66 22.49
CA VAL A 316 -6.08 19.21 22.26
C VAL A 316 -6.07 18.45 23.58
N ALA A 317 -5.08 18.71 24.44
CA ALA A 317 -4.89 18.00 25.71
C ALA A 317 -3.92 18.72 26.70
N GLY A 318 -3.59 19.99 26.48
CA GLY A 318 -2.62 20.75 27.30
C GLY A 318 -1.28 20.02 27.40
N ASP A 319 -0.79 19.79 28.61
CA ASP A 319 0.51 19.14 28.88
C ASP A 319 0.65 17.74 28.27
N LYS A 320 -0.46 17.05 28.00
CA LYS A 320 -0.47 15.72 27.39
C LYS A 320 -0.49 15.77 25.87
N THR A 321 -0.63 16.93 25.26
CA THR A 321 -0.61 17.07 23.81
C THR A 321 0.74 16.63 23.28
N ASN A 322 0.68 15.64 22.39
CA ASN A 322 1.84 15.07 21.74
C ASN A 322 2.13 15.82 20.44
N TRP A 323 3.40 15.87 20.03
CA TRP A 323 3.82 16.46 18.76
C TRP A 323 3.02 15.96 17.54
N LYS A 324 2.50 14.72 17.59
CA LYS A 324 1.69 14.10 16.53
C LYS A 324 0.27 14.66 16.38
N THR A 325 -0.24 15.30 17.43
CA THR A 325 -1.64 15.73 17.54
C THR A 325 -1.80 17.23 17.75
N ASP A 326 -0.68 17.93 17.94
CA ASP A 326 -0.62 19.38 17.92
C ASP A 326 -0.79 19.88 16.48
N LEU A 327 -1.95 20.45 16.18
CA LEU A 327 -2.29 20.90 14.83
C LEU A 327 -1.59 22.19 14.41
N SER A 328 -0.99 22.94 15.34
CA SER A 328 -0.20 24.12 14.98
C SER A 328 1.24 23.78 14.63
N GLY A 329 1.69 22.55 14.92
CA GLY A 329 3.09 22.14 14.72
C GLY A 329 4.08 22.78 15.69
N GLY A 330 3.61 23.45 16.75
CA GLY A 330 4.44 24.22 17.66
C GLY A 330 5.42 23.33 18.44
N ILE A 331 4.95 22.19 18.95
CA ILE A 331 5.83 21.23 19.66
C ILE A 331 6.95 20.73 18.75
N GLN A 332 6.60 20.45 17.49
CA GLN A 332 7.55 19.98 16.49
C GLN A 332 8.58 21.07 16.13
N ARG A 333 8.12 22.30 15.90
CA ARG A 333 8.99 23.46 15.60
C ARG A 333 9.96 23.72 16.74
N VAL A 334 9.48 23.72 17.99
CA VAL A 334 10.33 23.93 19.18
C VAL A 334 11.33 22.81 19.35
N ALA A 335 10.93 21.54 19.25
CA ALA A 335 11.87 20.42 19.34
C ALA A 335 13.00 20.54 18.30
N ILE A 336 12.68 20.88 17.06
CA ILE A 336 13.65 21.05 15.97
C ILE A 336 14.53 22.29 16.18
N LYS A 337 13.99 23.37 16.76
CA LYS A 337 14.77 24.56 17.14
C LYS A 337 15.92 24.21 18.08
N HIS A 338 15.71 23.26 18.99
CA HIS A 338 16.72 22.73 19.91
C HIS A 338 17.49 21.51 19.34
N GLY A 339 17.48 21.33 18.02
CA GLY A 339 18.19 20.28 17.31
C GLY A 339 17.66 18.85 17.53
N CYS A 340 16.49 18.72 18.16
CA CYS A 340 15.94 17.42 18.53
C CYS A 340 14.88 16.92 17.54
N ALA A 341 14.86 15.60 17.30
CA ALA A 341 13.83 14.96 16.50
C ALA A 341 12.50 14.89 17.29
N PRO A 342 11.36 15.34 16.74
CA PRO A 342 10.08 15.34 17.46
C PRO A 342 9.67 13.96 17.98
N PHE A 343 10.02 12.91 17.25
CA PHE A 343 9.67 11.53 17.57
C PHE A 343 10.57 10.85 18.61
N GLY A 344 11.55 11.57 19.17
CA GLY A 344 12.54 11.04 20.12
C GLY A 344 13.81 10.49 19.47
N ASN A 345 14.70 9.96 20.30
CA ASN A 345 15.99 9.39 19.88
C ASN A 345 16.25 8.06 20.60
N ALA A 346 16.23 6.95 19.87
CA ALA A 346 16.30 5.61 20.41
C ALA A 346 17.26 4.69 19.65
N LYS A 347 17.50 3.51 20.20
CA LYS A 347 18.28 2.45 19.55
C LYS A 347 17.45 1.80 18.43
N ALA A 348 18.11 1.46 17.31
CA ALA A 348 17.57 0.48 16.38
C ALA A 348 17.44 -0.88 17.09
N ARG A 349 16.43 -1.67 16.75
CA ARG A 349 16.20 -2.98 17.37
C ARG A 349 16.34 -4.11 16.36
N ALA A 350 17.05 -5.17 16.77
CA ALA A 350 17.09 -6.44 16.05
C ALA A 350 16.04 -7.45 16.56
N VAL A 351 15.50 -7.22 17.76
CA VAL A 351 14.46 -8.08 18.38
C VAL A 351 13.11 -7.36 18.38
N VAL A 352 12.10 -8.00 17.83
CA VAL A 352 10.72 -7.50 17.69
C VAL A 352 9.76 -8.34 18.52
N TRP A 353 9.77 -8.15 19.82
CA TRP A 353 8.96 -8.93 20.79
C TRP A 353 7.44 -8.85 20.62
N THR A 354 6.96 -7.94 19.79
CA THR A 354 5.53 -7.82 19.45
C THR A 354 5.12 -8.75 18.31
N PHE A 355 6.06 -9.42 17.66
CA PHE A 355 5.79 -10.36 16.56
C PHE A 355 5.76 -11.81 17.08
N PRO A 356 5.07 -12.72 16.37
CA PRO A 356 5.08 -14.13 16.69
C PRO A 356 6.50 -14.71 16.79
N ASP A 357 7.36 -14.31 15.84
CA ASP A 357 8.79 -14.61 15.86
C ASP A 357 9.56 -13.31 16.18
N PRO A 358 10.17 -13.19 17.37
CA PRO A 358 10.88 -11.97 17.76
C PRO A 358 12.17 -11.71 16.98
N VAL A 359 12.70 -12.74 16.32
CA VAL A 359 13.86 -12.67 15.43
C VAL A 359 13.54 -13.48 14.16
N PRO A 360 14.23 -13.24 13.03
CA PRO A 360 14.02 -14.05 11.84
C PRO A 360 14.31 -15.52 12.11
N LEU A 361 13.34 -16.39 11.84
CA LEU A 361 13.45 -17.84 11.89
C LEU A 361 13.08 -18.40 10.53
N HIS A 362 13.76 -19.47 10.10
CA HIS A 362 13.35 -20.22 8.92
C HIS A 362 12.04 -20.96 9.20
N ARG A 363 11.10 -20.89 8.26
CA ARG A 363 9.85 -21.66 8.25
C ARG A 363 9.60 -22.11 6.82
N GLU A 364 9.20 -23.37 6.65
CA GLU A 364 8.79 -23.86 5.35
C GLU A 364 7.49 -23.15 4.90
N PRO A 365 7.32 -22.92 3.58
CA PRO A 365 6.06 -22.46 3.00
C PRO A 365 4.88 -23.38 3.35
N LEU A 366 3.65 -22.90 3.16
CA LEU A 366 2.48 -23.74 3.36
C LEU A 366 2.47 -24.92 2.38
N TYR A 367 2.83 -24.65 1.12
CA TYR A 367 3.02 -25.65 0.08
C TYR A 367 4.52 -25.80 -0.20
N THR A 368 5.14 -26.85 0.36
CA THR A 368 6.58 -27.13 0.18
C THR A 368 6.82 -28.52 -0.39
N PRO A 369 7.76 -28.69 -1.34
CA PRO A 369 8.21 -30.01 -1.77
C PRO A 369 9.17 -30.64 -0.75
N ARG A 370 9.73 -29.85 0.19
CA ARG A 370 10.69 -30.28 1.22
C ARG A 370 9.95 -30.67 2.51
N ARG A 371 9.07 -31.66 2.39
CA ARG A 371 8.30 -32.21 3.53
C ARG A 371 9.19 -32.71 4.67
N ASP A 372 10.41 -33.12 4.35
CA ASP A 372 11.44 -33.50 5.31
C ASP A 372 11.85 -32.36 6.26
N LEU A 373 11.72 -31.09 5.83
CA LEU A 373 12.08 -29.91 6.62
C LEU A 373 10.96 -29.40 7.53
N VAL A 374 9.70 -29.83 7.32
CA VAL A 374 8.54 -29.31 8.05
C VAL A 374 8.59 -29.62 9.54
N ALA A 375 9.20 -30.74 9.92
CA ALA A 375 9.38 -31.11 11.33
C ALA A 375 10.30 -30.13 12.08
N ASP A 376 11.35 -29.63 11.41
CA ASP A 376 12.33 -28.70 11.98
C ASP A 376 11.89 -27.24 11.83
N TYR A 377 11.16 -26.93 10.76
CA TYR A 377 10.77 -25.56 10.36
C TYR A 377 9.27 -25.45 10.06
N PRO A 378 8.39 -25.77 11.03
CA PRO A 378 6.94 -25.73 10.80
C PRO A 378 6.45 -24.29 10.60
N THR A 379 5.29 -24.16 9.96
CA THR A 379 4.52 -22.90 9.95
C THR A 379 3.87 -22.64 11.31
N TYR A 380 3.05 -21.59 11.39
CA TYR A 380 2.33 -21.20 12.59
C TYR A 380 1.09 -22.07 12.85
N GLU A 381 0.58 -22.06 14.08
CA GLU A 381 -0.78 -22.52 14.37
C GLU A 381 -1.83 -21.60 13.74
N ASP A 382 -2.95 -22.20 13.33
CA ASP A 382 -4.14 -21.52 12.84
C ASP A 382 -4.62 -20.47 13.84
N ARG A 383 -5.13 -19.34 13.35
CA ARG A 383 -5.49 -18.20 14.20
C ARG A 383 -6.56 -17.34 13.58
N LYS A 384 -7.23 -16.53 14.40
CA LYS A 384 -8.12 -15.47 13.94
C LYS A 384 -7.42 -14.12 13.99
N LYS A 385 -7.43 -13.37 12.89
CA LYS A 385 -6.87 -12.02 12.82
C LYS A 385 -7.50 -11.23 11.69
N TYR A 386 -7.55 -9.90 11.81
CA TYR A 386 -8.21 -9.03 10.83
C TYR A 386 -9.65 -9.48 10.49
N ARG A 387 -10.40 -9.86 11.53
CA ARG A 387 -11.80 -10.34 11.46
C ARG A 387 -12.02 -11.70 10.84
N LEU A 388 -10.98 -12.41 10.40
CA LEU A 388 -11.09 -13.67 9.66
C LEU A 388 -10.31 -14.80 10.34
N PRO A 389 -10.75 -16.06 10.22
CA PRO A 389 -9.88 -17.21 10.45
C PRO A 389 -8.78 -17.25 9.39
N THR A 390 -7.58 -17.65 9.80
CA THR A 390 -6.44 -17.87 8.92
C THR A 390 -5.83 -19.21 9.24
N MET A 391 -5.88 -20.09 8.25
CA MET A 391 -5.27 -21.42 8.30
C MET A 391 -3.77 -21.33 7.99
N TYR A 392 -2.96 -22.06 8.75
CA TYR A 392 -1.52 -22.18 8.57
C TYR A 392 -1.19 -23.67 8.65
N LYS A 393 -1.09 -24.22 9.87
CA LYS A 393 -0.80 -25.63 10.11
C LYS A 393 -1.78 -26.55 9.37
N THR A 394 -3.07 -26.23 9.35
CA THR A 394 -4.06 -27.07 8.65
C THR A 394 -3.80 -27.18 7.13
N ILE A 395 -3.25 -26.13 6.52
CA ILE A 395 -2.84 -26.18 5.10
C ILE A 395 -1.51 -26.93 4.96
N GLN A 396 -0.51 -26.59 5.78
CA GLN A 396 0.81 -27.22 5.69
C GLN A 396 0.80 -28.71 6.04
N ASP A 397 -0.17 -29.20 6.82
CA ASP A 397 -0.30 -30.63 7.13
C ASP A 397 -0.75 -31.47 5.92
N GLN A 398 -1.29 -30.84 4.87
CA GLN A 398 -1.66 -31.50 3.62
C GLN A 398 -0.44 -31.62 2.69
N ASP A 399 -0.13 -32.84 2.24
CA ASP A 399 1.03 -33.10 1.39
C ASP A 399 0.65 -33.20 -0.09
N PHE A 400 1.03 -32.18 -0.85
CA PHE A 400 0.88 -32.12 -2.30
C PHE A 400 2.18 -32.38 -3.06
N SER A 401 3.29 -32.63 -2.37
CA SER A 401 4.64 -32.70 -2.98
C SER A 401 4.78 -33.82 -4.02
N GLN A 402 3.99 -34.90 -3.90
CA GLN A 402 4.02 -36.01 -4.85
C GLN A 402 3.19 -35.73 -6.11
N SER A 403 2.03 -35.07 -5.97
CA SER A 403 1.16 -34.73 -7.10
C SER A 403 1.59 -33.45 -7.81
N HIS A 404 2.22 -32.53 -7.08
CA HIS A 404 2.68 -31.22 -7.56
C HIS A 404 4.15 -31.01 -7.14
N PRO A 405 5.11 -31.66 -7.79
CA PRO A 405 6.50 -31.69 -7.33
C PRO A 405 7.30 -30.42 -7.66
N ILE A 406 6.80 -29.57 -8.56
CA ILE A 406 7.54 -28.39 -9.06
C ILE A 406 7.14 -27.16 -8.25
N ILE A 407 8.12 -26.41 -7.75
CA ILE A 407 7.87 -25.11 -7.10
C ILE A 407 7.42 -24.12 -8.17
N LEU A 408 6.26 -23.49 -7.98
CA LEU A 408 5.82 -22.38 -8.81
C LEU A 408 6.08 -21.06 -8.10
N THR A 409 6.79 -20.15 -8.77
CA THR A 409 6.96 -18.77 -8.34
C THR A 409 6.39 -17.79 -9.37
N SER A 410 6.05 -16.59 -8.92
CA SER A 410 5.50 -15.54 -9.77
C SER A 410 6.30 -14.26 -9.71
N GLY A 411 6.31 -13.50 -10.80
CA GLY A 411 6.95 -12.19 -10.83
C GLY A 411 6.44 -11.30 -11.94
N ARG A 412 7.25 -10.30 -12.27
CA ARG A 412 6.90 -9.23 -13.20
C ARG A 412 7.68 -9.32 -14.49
N LEU A 413 7.10 -8.73 -15.53
CA LEU A 413 7.72 -8.47 -16.82
C LEU A 413 8.08 -6.99 -16.92
N VAL A 414 9.07 -6.66 -17.74
CA VAL A 414 9.54 -5.26 -17.92
C VAL A 414 8.52 -4.46 -18.73
N GLU A 415 7.82 -5.14 -19.62
CA GLU A 415 6.88 -4.63 -20.60
C GLU A 415 5.54 -4.24 -19.95
N TYR A 416 5.22 -4.81 -18.79
CA TYR A 416 3.91 -4.69 -18.14
C TYR A 416 3.99 -4.19 -16.70
N GLU A 417 3.00 -3.38 -16.33
CA GLU A 417 2.88 -2.75 -15.02
C GLU A 417 1.57 -3.19 -14.34
N GLY A 418 1.58 -3.29 -13.00
CA GLY A 418 0.40 -3.75 -12.25
C GLY A 418 -0.16 -5.10 -12.74
N GLY A 419 -1.49 -5.18 -12.90
CA GLY A 419 -2.19 -6.31 -13.52
C GLY A 419 -2.14 -6.33 -15.05
N GLY A 420 -1.42 -5.40 -15.67
CA GLY A 420 -1.21 -5.32 -17.11
C GLY A 420 -2.36 -4.72 -17.91
N ASP A 421 -3.45 -4.25 -17.29
CA ASP A 421 -4.64 -3.77 -18.03
C ASP A 421 -4.34 -2.57 -18.94
N GLU A 422 -3.64 -1.54 -18.42
CA GLU A 422 -3.21 -0.40 -19.24
C GLU A 422 -2.15 -0.80 -20.28
N SER A 423 -1.15 -1.59 -19.86
CA SER A 423 0.02 -1.89 -20.69
C SER A 423 -0.24 -2.93 -21.78
N ARG A 424 -1.15 -3.89 -21.56
CA ARG A 424 -1.62 -4.82 -22.60
C ARG A 424 -2.57 -4.14 -23.60
N SER A 425 -3.16 -3.01 -23.20
CA SER A 425 -3.97 -2.15 -24.06
C SER A 425 -3.14 -1.13 -24.85
N ASN A 426 -1.81 -1.13 -24.67
CA ASN A 426 -0.86 -0.34 -25.46
C ASN A 426 -0.22 -1.23 -26.54
N PRO A 427 -0.37 -0.93 -27.84
CA PRO A 427 0.08 -1.82 -28.90
C PRO A 427 1.61 -2.01 -28.93
N TRP A 428 2.38 -1.00 -28.52
CA TRP A 428 3.85 -1.07 -28.52
C TRP A 428 4.39 -1.94 -27.40
N LEU A 429 3.77 -1.89 -26.21
CA LEU A 429 4.15 -2.76 -25.10
C LEU A 429 3.65 -4.20 -25.32
N ALA A 430 2.43 -4.33 -25.83
CA ALA A 430 1.83 -5.61 -26.19
C ALA A 430 2.64 -6.39 -27.25
N GLU A 431 3.26 -5.69 -28.21
CA GLU A 431 4.14 -6.30 -29.21
C GLU A 431 5.37 -6.99 -28.58
N LEU A 432 5.88 -6.47 -27.46
CA LEU A 432 7.10 -7.00 -26.83
C LEU A 432 6.89 -8.36 -26.14
N GLN A 433 5.66 -8.65 -25.69
CA GLN A 433 5.32 -9.95 -25.10
C GLN A 433 3.87 -10.34 -25.39
N GLN A 434 3.66 -11.14 -26.44
CA GLN A 434 2.32 -11.46 -26.95
C GLN A 434 1.63 -12.63 -26.24
N ASP A 435 2.42 -13.56 -25.71
CA ASP A 435 1.91 -14.78 -25.10
C ASP A 435 2.17 -14.80 -23.60
N MET A 436 1.20 -15.32 -22.84
CA MET A 436 1.45 -15.78 -21.48
C MET A 436 2.28 -17.07 -21.53
N PHE A 437 3.27 -17.20 -20.64
CA PHE A 437 4.20 -18.33 -20.62
C PHE A 437 4.54 -18.83 -19.23
N CYS A 438 5.09 -20.04 -19.17
CA CYS A 438 5.75 -20.62 -18.01
C CYS A 438 7.21 -20.91 -18.35
N GLU A 439 8.12 -20.35 -17.56
CA GLU A 439 9.53 -20.74 -17.63
C GLU A 439 9.71 -22.11 -16.99
N ILE A 440 10.36 -23.03 -17.70
CA ILE A 440 10.61 -24.40 -17.27
C ILE A 440 12.08 -24.73 -17.51
N ASN A 441 12.72 -25.38 -16.54
CA ASN A 441 14.09 -25.83 -16.69
C ASN A 441 14.23 -26.88 -17.81
N THR A 442 15.33 -26.83 -18.55
CA THR A 442 15.63 -27.77 -19.65
C THR A 442 15.53 -29.25 -19.25
N ILE A 443 15.97 -29.62 -18.04
CA ILE A 443 15.89 -31.01 -17.56
C ILE A 443 14.44 -31.41 -17.31
N ASP A 444 13.68 -30.55 -16.63
CA ASP A 444 12.28 -30.83 -16.30
C ASP A 444 11.41 -30.89 -17.56
N ALA A 445 11.62 -29.98 -18.51
CA ALA A 445 10.93 -30.00 -19.80
C ALA A 445 11.19 -31.29 -20.58
N ASN A 446 12.45 -31.76 -20.63
CA ASN A 446 12.80 -33.03 -21.29
C ASN A 446 12.16 -34.24 -20.60
N ASN A 447 12.15 -34.27 -19.26
CA ASN A 447 11.51 -35.34 -18.49
C ASN A 447 9.99 -35.39 -18.72
N LEU A 448 9.37 -34.22 -18.89
CA LEU A 448 7.93 -34.08 -19.16
C LEU A 448 7.58 -34.21 -20.65
N GLY A 449 8.56 -34.28 -21.55
CA GLY A 449 8.34 -34.35 -23.00
C GLY A 449 7.81 -33.05 -23.63
N ILE A 450 8.09 -31.90 -23.00
CA ILE A 450 7.65 -30.56 -23.41
C ILE A 450 8.73 -29.90 -24.28
N ARG A 451 8.32 -29.22 -25.35
CA ARG A 451 9.18 -28.45 -26.26
C ARG A 451 8.90 -26.96 -26.14
N GLU A 452 9.88 -26.16 -26.59
CA GLU A 452 9.75 -24.70 -26.67
C GLU A 452 8.48 -24.31 -27.44
N GLY A 453 7.68 -23.41 -26.85
CA GLY A 453 6.45 -22.90 -27.44
C GLY A 453 5.26 -23.87 -27.47
N ASP A 454 5.39 -25.08 -26.92
CA ASP A 454 4.24 -25.97 -26.72
C ASP A 454 3.21 -25.28 -25.82
N ASP A 455 1.93 -25.52 -26.09
CA ASP A 455 0.89 -25.23 -25.10
C ASP A 455 0.97 -26.27 -23.98
N ILE A 456 0.89 -25.81 -22.74
CA ILE A 456 0.97 -26.64 -21.54
C ILE A 456 -0.16 -26.29 -20.57
N TRP A 457 -0.54 -27.27 -19.76
CA TRP A 457 -1.34 -27.05 -18.56
C TRP A 457 -0.42 -26.97 -17.35
N VAL A 458 -0.58 -25.91 -16.56
CA VAL A 458 0.03 -25.79 -15.24
C VAL A 458 -1.08 -25.93 -14.21
N HIS A 459 -1.05 -27.00 -13.44
CA HIS A 459 -2.05 -27.35 -12.43
C HIS A 459 -1.57 -26.92 -11.03
N SER A 460 -2.50 -26.39 -10.24
CA SER A 460 -2.29 -25.97 -8.86
C SER A 460 -2.80 -27.05 -7.88
N PRO A 461 -2.21 -27.14 -6.67
CA PRO A 461 -2.75 -27.91 -5.55
C PRO A 461 -4.22 -27.61 -5.20
N GLU A 462 -4.74 -26.44 -5.58
CA GLU A 462 -6.12 -26.01 -5.30
C GLU A 462 -7.10 -26.31 -6.46
N ASP A 463 -6.81 -27.35 -7.25
CA ASP A 463 -7.66 -27.86 -8.35
C ASP A 463 -7.98 -26.84 -9.46
N THR A 464 -7.19 -25.78 -9.56
CA THR A 464 -7.20 -24.81 -10.67
C THR A 464 -6.07 -25.08 -11.66
N LYS A 465 -6.22 -24.63 -12.90
CA LYS A 465 -5.15 -24.73 -13.91
C LYS A 465 -5.13 -23.56 -14.86
N VAL A 466 -4.00 -23.35 -15.53
CA VAL A 466 -3.85 -22.37 -16.62
C VAL A 466 -3.27 -23.02 -17.87
N LYS A 467 -3.69 -22.53 -19.05
CA LYS A 467 -3.11 -22.92 -20.34
C LYS A 467 -2.20 -21.82 -20.86
N VAL A 468 -0.91 -22.11 -20.97
CA VAL A 468 0.12 -21.11 -21.31
C VAL A 468 1.18 -21.70 -22.25
N LYS A 469 2.06 -20.87 -22.81
CA LYS A 469 3.21 -21.32 -23.61
C LYS A 469 4.34 -21.83 -22.71
N ALA A 470 5.02 -22.89 -23.12
CA ALA A 470 6.27 -23.31 -22.50
C ALA A 470 7.44 -22.42 -22.98
N MET A 471 8.21 -21.88 -22.04
CA MET A 471 9.48 -21.21 -22.29
C MET A 471 10.60 -22.01 -21.60
N ILE A 472 11.38 -22.76 -22.37
CA ILE A 472 12.45 -23.61 -21.86
C ILE A 472 13.69 -22.74 -21.63
N THR A 473 14.16 -22.71 -20.39
CA THR A 473 15.29 -21.84 -20.01
C THR A 473 16.04 -22.36 -18.79
N GLU A 474 17.33 -22.05 -18.70
CA GLU A 474 18.16 -22.35 -17.52
C GLU A 474 18.12 -21.23 -16.48
N ARG A 475 17.31 -20.18 -16.68
CA ARG A 475 17.12 -19.08 -15.71
C ARG A 475 16.41 -19.54 -14.44
N VAL A 476 15.52 -20.53 -14.56
CA VAL A 476 14.90 -21.21 -13.42
C VAL A 476 15.65 -22.48 -13.07
N GLY A 477 15.82 -22.74 -11.78
CA GLY A 477 16.46 -23.96 -11.29
C GLY A 477 15.62 -25.21 -11.58
N GLN A 478 16.26 -26.39 -11.57
CA GLN A 478 15.53 -27.65 -11.64
C GLN A 478 14.52 -27.77 -10.50
N GLY A 479 13.31 -28.25 -10.81
CA GLY A 479 12.19 -28.33 -9.87
C GLY A 479 11.53 -26.97 -9.57
N VAL A 480 11.84 -25.93 -10.35
CA VAL A 480 11.27 -24.58 -10.20
C VAL A 480 10.73 -24.10 -11.55
N ALA A 481 9.52 -23.54 -11.52
CA ALA A 481 8.87 -22.88 -12.64
C ALA A 481 8.52 -21.43 -12.28
N PHE A 482 8.49 -20.56 -13.28
CA PHE A 482 8.12 -19.15 -13.13
C PHE A 482 6.98 -18.78 -14.07
N MET A 483 5.99 -18.03 -13.58
CA MET A 483 4.93 -17.45 -14.39
C MET A 483 4.63 -15.99 -14.01
N PRO A 484 4.54 -15.05 -14.98
CA PRO A 484 4.11 -13.68 -14.70
C PRO A 484 2.60 -13.60 -14.40
N PHE A 485 2.15 -12.54 -13.73
CA PHE A 485 0.72 -12.39 -13.35
C PHE A 485 -0.04 -11.29 -14.14
N HIS A 486 0.63 -10.62 -15.07
CA HIS A 486 0.12 -9.43 -15.80
C HIS A 486 -0.98 -9.70 -16.83
N PHE A 487 -1.31 -10.96 -17.09
CA PHE A 487 -2.24 -11.32 -18.15
C PHE A 487 -3.65 -11.50 -17.60
N GLY A 488 -4.62 -11.33 -18.48
CA GLY A 488 -6.04 -11.43 -18.19
C GLY A 488 -6.84 -11.58 -19.47
N GLY A 489 -8.10 -11.95 -19.35
CA GLY A 489 -8.97 -12.23 -20.49
C GLY A 489 -9.04 -13.70 -20.88
N HIS A 490 -8.20 -14.58 -20.34
CA HIS A 490 -8.47 -16.02 -20.29
C HIS A 490 -8.66 -16.50 -18.85
N PHE A 491 -9.41 -17.59 -18.68
CA PHE A 491 -9.58 -18.26 -17.39
C PHE A 491 -9.68 -19.77 -17.57
N GLN A 492 -8.71 -20.50 -17.03
CA GLN A 492 -8.62 -21.97 -17.07
C GLN A 492 -8.73 -22.58 -18.49
N GLY A 493 -8.18 -21.89 -19.48
CA GLY A 493 -8.11 -22.23 -20.89
C GLY A 493 -9.28 -21.71 -21.73
N GLU A 494 -10.25 -21.03 -21.13
CA GLU A 494 -11.36 -20.40 -21.84
C GLU A 494 -11.05 -18.93 -22.15
N ASP A 495 -11.37 -18.50 -23.37
CA ASP A 495 -11.22 -17.12 -23.83
C ASP A 495 -12.44 -16.26 -23.45
N PHE A 496 -12.21 -15.26 -22.59
CA PHE A 496 -13.20 -14.29 -22.12
C PHE A 496 -13.16 -12.97 -22.89
N SER A 497 -12.47 -12.88 -24.03
CA SER A 497 -12.44 -11.68 -24.88
C SER A 497 -13.85 -11.18 -25.23
N HIS A 498 -14.80 -12.09 -25.40
CA HIS A 498 -16.20 -11.78 -25.70
C HIS A 498 -16.97 -11.09 -24.55
N LYS A 499 -16.41 -11.06 -23.33
CA LYS A 499 -17.02 -10.41 -22.16
C LYS A 499 -16.60 -8.96 -21.99
N TYR A 500 -15.54 -8.53 -22.68
CA TYR A 500 -15.15 -7.13 -22.68
C TYR A 500 -16.20 -6.29 -23.43
N PRO A 501 -16.41 -5.02 -23.03
CA PRO A 501 -17.13 -4.07 -23.85
C PRO A 501 -16.60 -3.99 -25.29
N ASP A 502 -17.48 -3.66 -26.24
CA ASP A 502 -17.12 -3.59 -27.65
C ASP A 502 -15.95 -2.62 -27.88
N GLY A 503 -14.88 -3.12 -28.52
CA GLY A 503 -13.70 -2.34 -28.84
C GLY A 503 -12.73 -2.10 -27.68
N THR A 504 -12.94 -2.73 -26.52
CA THR A 504 -12.06 -2.56 -25.34
C THR A 504 -11.26 -3.80 -24.98
N VAL A 505 -11.27 -4.84 -25.83
CA VAL A 505 -10.41 -6.02 -25.65
C VAL A 505 -8.95 -5.56 -25.73
N PRO A 506 -8.10 -5.87 -24.73
CA PRO A 506 -6.66 -5.57 -24.80
C PRO A 506 -5.99 -6.24 -26.01
N TYR A 507 -4.91 -5.68 -26.53
CA TYR A 507 -4.19 -6.27 -27.67
C TYR A 507 -3.62 -7.67 -27.36
N VAL A 508 -3.30 -7.91 -26.09
CA VAL A 508 -2.82 -9.19 -25.58
C VAL A 508 -3.73 -9.67 -24.45
N VAL A 509 -4.29 -10.87 -24.62
CA VAL A 509 -5.06 -11.59 -23.61
C VAL A 509 -4.30 -12.85 -23.16
N GLY A 510 -4.61 -13.35 -21.97
CA GLY A 510 -3.98 -14.56 -21.46
C GLY A 510 -4.41 -14.90 -20.04
N GLU A 511 -3.76 -15.92 -19.48
CA GLU A 511 -4.00 -16.41 -18.12
C GLU A 511 -3.12 -15.68 -17.10
N SER A 512 -3.64 -15.39 -15.91
CA SER A 512 -2.78 -14.93 -14.81
C SER A 512 -2.19 -16.11 -14.05
N SER A 513 -0.91 -16.05 -13.67
CA SER A 513 -0.31 -17.06 -12.77
C SER A 513 -1.02 -17.18 -11.43
N ASN A 514 -1.71 -16.12 -11.00
CA ASN A 514 -2.47 -16.10 -9.76
C ASN A 514 -3.76 -16.94 -9.81
N THR A 515 -4.16 -17.46 -10.97
CA THR A 515 -5.16 -18.53 -11.05
C THR A 515 -4.64 -19.78 -10.37
N CYS A 516 -3.34 -20.09 -10.50
CA CYS A 516 -2.69 -21.20 -9.82
C CYS A 516 -2.11 -20.84 -8.44
N GLY A 517 -2.19 -19.56 -8.04
CA GLY A 517 -1.72 -19.10 -6.74
C GLY A 517 -2.61 -19.62 -5.62
N THR A 518 -2.01 -20.16 -4.57
CA THR A 518 -2.72 -20.86 -3.50
C THR A 518 -2.99 -19.98 -2.27
N TYR A 519 -3.66 -20.57 -1.28
CA TYR A 519 -3.90 -20.03 0.05
C TYR A 519 -2.59 -19.86 0.83
N GLY A 520 -2.31 -18.65 1.30
CA GLY A 520 -1.20 -18.38 2.21
C GLY A 520 -1.07 -16.90 2.51
N TYR A 521 -0.73 -16.55 3.76
CA TYR A 521 -0.72 -15.17 4.22
C TYR A 521 0.34 -14.91 5.29
N ASP A 522 1.10 -13.82 5.16
CA ASP A 522 2.03 -13.38 6.21
C ASP A 522 1.31 -13.22 7.56
N VAL A 523 1.89 -13.75 8.63
CA VAL A 523 1.28 -13.80 9.96
C VAL A 523 1.10 -12.41 10.60
N VAL A 524 1.89 -11.44 10.17
CA VAL A 524 1.86 -10.08 10.72
C VAL A 524 0.90 -9.19 9.95
N THR A 525 0.98 -9.20 8.62
CA THR A 525 0.34 -8.24 7.72
C THR A 525 -0.84 -8.82 6.94
N HIS A 526 -0.96 -10.15 6.89
CA HIS A 526 -1.87 -10.87 5.98
C HIS A 526 -1.62 -10.59 4.49
N MET A 527 -0.40 -10.19 4.12
CA MET A 527 0.01 -10.15 2.72
C MET A 527 0.04 -11.58 2.15
N GLN A 528 -0.56 -11.78 0.99
CA GLN A 528 -0.66 -13.09 0.34
C GLN A 528 0.70 -13.73 -0.02
N GLU A 529 0.79 -15.05 0.04
CA GLU A 529 1.94 -15.86 -0.34
C GLU A 529 2.02 -16.06 -1.86
N SER A 530 2.31 -14.99 -2.61
CA SER A 530 2.35 -15.04 -4.08
C SER A 530 3.65 -15.62 -4.67
N LYS A 531 4.67 -15.88 -3.84
CA LYS A 531 6.04 -16.14 -4.31
C LYS A 531 6.45 -17.59 -4.29
N VAL A 532 5.70 -18.45 -3.63
CA VAL A 532 6.01 -19.86 -3.51
C VAL A 532 4.72 -20.64 -3.36
N THR A 533 4.54 -21.61 -4.26
CA THR A 533 3.57 -22.68 -4.15
C THR A 533 4.10 -23.88 -4.92
N LEU A 534 3.27 -24.89 -5.12
CA LEU A 534 3.57 -26.07 -5.91
C LEU A 534 2.75 -26.09 -7.21
N CYS A 535 3.22 -26.82 -8.20
CA CYS A 535 2.48 -27.08 -9.42
C CYS A 535 2.86 -28.44 -10.03
N ASN A 536 2.00 -28.89 -10.94
CA ASN A 536 2.29 -29.96 -11.89
C ASN A 536 2.16 -29.40 -13.30
N ILE A 537 3.04 -29.84 -14.20
CA ILE A 537 3.06 -29.34 -15.58
C ILE A 537 2.90 -30.51 -16.54
N GLU A 538 1.98 -30.38 -17.49
CA GLU A 538 1.77 -31.36 -18.55
C GLU A 538 1.54 -30.67 -19.90
N LYS A 539 1.72 -31.41 -20.99
CA LYS A 539 1.41 -30.94 -22.34
C LYS A 539 -0.11 -30.83 -22.54
N ALA A 540 -0.57 -29.75 -23.19
CA ALA A 540 -1.99 -29.45 -23.39
C ALA A 540 -2.66 -30.09 -24.61
#